data_AF-A0A9P5JUY8-F1
#
_entry.id   AF-A0A9P5JUY8-F1
#
_cell.length_a   1.000
_cell.length_b   1.000
_cell.length_c   1.000
_cell.angle_alpha   90.00
_cell.angle_beta   90.00
_cell.angle_gamma   90.00
#
_symmetry.space_group_name_H-M   'P 1'
#
loop_
_entity.id
_entity.type
_entity.pdbx_description
1 polymer ?
#
loop_
_entity_poly.entity_id
_entity_poly.type
_entity_poly.pdbx_seq_one_letter_code
_entity_poly.pdbx_strand_id
1 'polypeptide(L)'
;MPSSLPITPLRKSAAFEPELKDLEERLLEGLSNCRALESVIRDSFTSIKWKYRRAGQDTLRTSVPQIDEELAESLRVLAELEARLPVIRTQAIKIQLMYDSGRQKAEALAQDLRWLNRGWYERWYQVTFTSKGPVSWRWRSTLRILSVLAFMILAWMTTVALLGATHAHRQRLVWGERLPS
;
A
#
# COMPACT_ATOMS: atom_id res chain seq x y z
N MET A 1 126.97 9.89 22.13
CA MET A 1 125.74 10.57 21.65
C MET A 1 125.73 10.48 20.13
N PRO A 2 124.74 9.80 19.53
CA PRO A 2 123.35 10.28 19.28
C PRO A 2 122.30 9.28 19.83
N SER A 3 121.03 9.53 20.18
CA SER A 3 119.91 10.43 19.80
C SER A 3 119.16 10.08 18.50
N SER A 4 118.07 9.29 18.62
CA SER A 4 116.76 9.41 17.91
C SER A 4 116.00 8.07 18.01
N LEU A 5 114.97 7.95 18.86
CA LEU A 5 113.53 8.17 18.58
C LEU A 5 112.83 7.04 17.77
N PRO A 6 111.51 6.83 18.00
CA PRO A 6 110.90 5.51 18.15
C PRO A 6 110.24 5.00 16.87
N ILE A 7 110.35 3.69 16.64
CA ILE A 7 109.63 2.96 15.60
C ILE A 7 108.20 2.68 16.11
N THR A 8 107.25 3.60 15.90
CA THR A 8 105.82 3.38 16.22
C THR A 8 104.78 3.84 15.18
N PRO A 9 105.00 3.69 13.84
CA PRO A 9 103.88 3.75 12.88
C PRO A 9 103.42 2.37 12.36
N LEU A 10 104.33 1.41 12.14
CA LEU A 10 104.02 0.14 11.46
C LEU A 10 103.15 -0.84 12.28
N ARG A 11 103.29 -0.83 13.60
CA ARG A 11 102.51 -1.71 14.48
C ARG A 11 101.06 -1.23 14.64
N LYS A 12 100.82 0.06 14.44
CA LYS A 12 99.47 0.63 14.42
C LYS A 12 98.79 0.35 13.08
N SER A 13 99.49 0.52 11.95
CA SER A 13 98.92 0.20 10.63
C SER A 13 98.55 -1.28 10.47
N ALA A 14 99.36 -2.19 10.98
CA ALA A 14 99.06 -3.63 10.94
C ALA A 14 97.85 -4.05 11.81
N ALA A 15 97.50 -3.25 12.83
CA ALA A 15 96.34 -3.50 13.68
C ALA A 15 95.02 -3.02 13.05
N PHE A 16 95.06 -2.02 12.17
CA PHE A 16 93.87 -1.48 11.48
C PHE A 16 93.49 -2.25 10.21
N GLU A 17 94.40 -3.03 9.64
CA GLU A 17 94.15 -3.81 8.42
C GLU A 17 93.07 -4.90 8.55
N PRO A 18 92.97 -5.68 9.65
CA PRO A 18 91.85 -6.62 9.82
C PRO A 18 90.52 -5.90 10.02
N GLU A 19 90.52 -4.76 10.72
CA GLU A 19 89.33 -3.95 10.96
C GLU A 19 88.82 -3.30 9.66
N LEU A 20 89.74 -2.86 8.79
CA LEU A 20 89.41 -2.32 7.47
C LEU A 20 88.81 -3.39 6.55
N LYS A 21 89.36 -4.62 6.58
CA LYS A 21 88.82 -5.75 5.79
C LYS A 21 87.43 -6.18 6.24
N ASP A 22 87.18 -6.25 7.55
CA ASP A 22 85.84 -6.54 8.07
C ASP A 22 84.84 -5.45 7.65
N LEU A 23 85.27 -4.19 7.66
CA LEU A 23 84.42 -3.07 7.23
C LEU A 23 84.15 -3.08 5.71
N GLU A 24 85.15 -3.47 4.90
CA GLU A 24 85.01 -3.69 3.45
C GLU A 24 84.07 -4.85 3.13
N GLU A 25 84.23 -5.98 3.82
CA GLU A 25 83.38 -7.17 3.65
C GLU A 25 81.91 -6.86 3.99
N ARG A 26 81.67 -6.15 5.10
CA ARG A 26 80.32 -5.69 5.48
C ARG A 26 79.74 -4.68 4.49
N LEU A 27 80.56 -3.81 3.91
CA LEU A 27 80.12 -2.87 2.87
C LEU A 27 79.74 -3.61 1.59
N LEU A 28 80.52 -4.61 1.18
CA LEU A 28 80.23 -5.43 0.01
C LEU A 28 78.96 -6.27 0.22
N GLU A 29 78.79 -6.85 1.41
CA GLU A 29 77.56 -7.57 1.78
C GLU A 29 76.35 -6.62 1.80
N GLY A 30 76.50 -5.43 2.37
CA GLY A 30 75.47 -4.39 2.38
C GLY A 30 75.07 -3.94 0.98
N LEU A 31 76.05 -3.71 0.09
CA LEU A 31 75.80 -3.34 -1.31
C LEU A 31 75.16 -4.49 -2.10
N SER A 32 75.58 -5.73 -1.85
CA SER A 32 74.97 -6.93 -2.43
C SER A 32 73.51 -7.06 -2.01
N ASN A 33 73.21 -6.89 -0.73
CA ASN A 33 71.84 -6.90 -0.19
C ASN A 33 70.99 -5.76 -0.77
N CYS A 34 71.54 -4.55 -0.86
CA CYS A 34 70.83 -3.43 -1.50
C CYS A 34 70.51 -3.74 -2.96
N ARG A 35 71.45 -4.34 -3.71
CA ARG A 35 71.23 -4.73 -5.12
C ARG A 35 70.20 -5.86 -5.25
N ALA A 36 70.23 -6.84 -4.34
CA ALA A 36 69.24 -7.91 -4.29
C ALA A 36 67.84 -7.33 -4.00
N LEU A 37 67.73 -6.43 -3.02
CA LEU A 37 66.48 -5.75 -2.70
C LEU A 37 65.95 -4.93 -3.88
N GLU A 38 66.83 -4.19 -4.57
CA GLU A 38 66.47 -3.43 -5.76
C GLU A 38 65.90 -4.33 -6.87
N SER A 39 66.51 -5.51 -7.09
CA SER A 39 65.96 -6.48 -8.05
C SER A 39 64.57 -6.98 -7.65
N VAL A 40 64.35 -7.30 -6.38
CA VAL A 40 63.05 -7.77 -5.88
C VAL A 40 61.98 -6.68 -5.99
N ILE A 41 62.33 -5.43 -5.69
CA ILE A 41 61.42 -4.29 -5.83
C ILE A 41 61.04 -4.10 -7.31
N ARG A 42 62.02 -4.15 -8.21
CA ARG A 42 61.78 -4.02 -9.65
C ARG A 42 60.91 -5.14 -10.20
N ASP A 43 61.16 -6.37 -9.78
CA ASP A 43 60.38 -7.55 -10.20
C ASP A 43 58.94 -7.49 -9.66
N SER A 44 58.78 -7.04 -8.41
CA SER A 44 57.46 -6.81 -7.81
C SER A 44 56.68 -5.72 -8.55
N PHE A 45 57.35 -4.60 -8.85
CA PHE A 45 56.72 -3.48 -9.55
C PHE A 45 56.29 -3.85 -10.96
N THR A 46 57.13 -4.56 -11.70
CA THR A 46 56.78 -5.05 -13.04
C THR A 46 55.61 -6.03 -12.96
N SER A 47 55.65 -7.00 -12.04
CA SER A 47 54.55 -7.96 -11.81
C SER A 47 53.22 -7.27 -11.50
N ILE A 48 53.22 -6.27 -10.61
CA ILE A 48 52.03 -5.48 -10.27
C ILE A 48 51.50 -4.73 -11.50
N LYS A 49 52.38 -4.05 -12.26
CA LYS A 49 52.01 -3.31 -13.46
C LYS A 49 51.35 -4.21 -14.51
N TRP A 50 51.88 -5.42 -14.70
CA TRP A 50 51.30 -6.41 -15.61
C TRP A 50 49.94 -6.93 -15.13
N LYS A 51 49.82 -7.26 -13.84
CA LYS A 51 48.55 -7.71 -13.25
C LYS A 51 47.46 -6.64 -13.35
N TYR A 52 47.79 -5.38 -13.07
CA TYR A 52 46.84 -4.26 -13.17
C TYR A 52 46.36 -4.03 -14.60
N ARG A 53 47.27 -4.05 -15.58
CA ARG A 53 46.90 -3.88 -16.99
C ARG A 53 46.01 -5.01 -17.50
N ARG A 54 46.31 -6.26 -17.13
CA ARG A 54 45.50 -7.43 -17.50
C ARG A 54 44.13 -7.42 -16.82
N ALA A 55 44.07 -7.14 -15.52
CA ALA A 55 42.82 -6.99 -14.79
C ALA A 55 41.94 -5.88 -15.40
N GLY A 56 42.51 -4.73 -15.75
CA GLY A 56 41.78 -3.65 -16.41
C GLY A 56 41.23 -4.05 -17.79
N GLN A 57 42.00 -4.76 -18.61
CA GLN A 57 41.54 -5.25 -19.91
C GLN A 57 40.49 -6.36 -19.80
N ASP A 58 40.64 -7.27 -18.84
CA ASP A 58 39.70 -8.37 -18.63
C ASP A 58 38.36 -7.82 -18.09
N THR A 59 38.38 -6.86 -17.16
CA THR A 59 37.17 -6.17 -16.70
C THR A 59 36.48 -5.41 -17.84
N LEU A 60 37.23 -4.72 -18.70
CA LEU A 60 36.68 -4.02 -19.87
C LEU A 60 36.10 -4.99 -20.91
N ARG A 61 36.69 -6.16 -21.09
CA ARG A 61 36.23 -7.16 -22.05
C ARG A 61 35.04 -7.98 -21.57
N THR A 62 34.91 -8.16 -20.27
CA THR A 62 33.94 -9.12 -19.72
C THR A 62 32.83 -8.40 -18.98
N SER A 63 33.17 -7.47 -18.07
CA SER A 63 32.18 -6.81 -17.24
C SER A 63 31.39 -5.73 -17.99
N VAL A 64 32.01 -4.98 -18.90
CA VAL A 64 31.30 -3.94 -19.68
C VAL A 64 30.20 -4.53 -20.56
N PRO A 65 30.44 -5.54 -21.41
CA PRO A 65 29.36 -6.12 -22.21
C PRO A 65 28.33 -6.85 -21.35
N GLN A 66 28.73 -7.48 -20.25
CA GLN A 66 27.79 -8.11 -19.32
C GLN A 66 26.85 -7.09 -18.67
N ILE A 67 27.36 -5.92 -18.26
CA ILE A 67 26.54 -4.82 -17.73
C ILE A 67 25.57 -4.29 -18.80
N ASP A 68 26.03 -4.18 -20.06
CA ASP A 68 25.20 -3.73 -21.17
C ASP A 68 24.07 -4.73 -21.48
N GLU A 69 24.37 -6.03 -21.44
CA GLU A 69 23.39 -7.11 -21.60
C GLU A 69 22.37 -7.15 -20.45
N GLU A 70 22.84 -7.02 -19.21
CA GLU A 70 21.97 -6.94 -18.02
C GLU A 70 21.07 -5.68 -18.06
N LEU A 71 21.58 -4.56 -18.56
CA LEU A 71 20.82 -3.33 -18.73
C LEU A 71 19.78 -3.46 -19.85
N ALA A 72 20.15 -4.08 -20.97
CA ALA A 72 19.23 -4.34 -22.08
C ALA A 72 18.07 -5.26 -21.65
N GLU A 73 18.36 -6.31 -20.88
CA GLU A 73 17.32 -7.20 -20.34
C GLU A 73 16.43 -6.46 -19.33
N SER A 74 17.03 -5.63 -18.46
CA SER A 74 16.27 -4.81 -17.51
C SER A 74 15.33 -3.83 -18.22
N LEU A 75 15.79 -3.18 -19.30
CA LEU A 75 14.96 -2.29 -20.12
C LEU A 75 13.83 -3.06 -20.82
N ARG A 76 14.09 -4.29 -21.29
CA ARG A 76 13.06 -5.15 -21.90
C ARG A 76 11.97 -5.51 -20.90
N VAL A 77 12.34 -5.89 -19.68
CA VAL A 77 11.40 -6.17 -18.59
C VAL A 77 10.60 -4.92 -18.22
N LEU A 78 11.25 -3.75 -18.15
CA LEU A 78 10.58 -2.49 -17.85
C LEU A 78 9.54 -2.12 -18.92
N ALA A 79 9.88 -2.31 -20.20
CA ALA A 79 8.96 -2.10 -21.32
C ALA A 79 7.78 -3.08 -21.30
N GLU A 80 8.01 -4.35 -20.95
CA GLU A 80 6.94 -5.33 -20.77
C GLU A 80 6.02 -4.96 -19.59
N LEU A 81 6.60 -4.45 -18.50
CA LEU A 81 5.85 -4.01 -17.33
C LEU A 81 5.01 -2.76 -17.64
N GLU A 82 5.57 -1.81 -18.38
CA GLU A 82 4.88 -0.62 -18.89
C GLU A 82 3.70 -1.02 -19.79
N ALA A 83 3.87 -2.02 -20.66
CA ALA A 83 2.80 -2.56 -21.49
C ALA A 83 1.69 -3.26 -20.68
N ARG A 84 2.04 -3.90 -19.55
CA ARG A 84 1.08 -4.61 -18.67
C ARG A 84 0.36 -3.69 -17.67
N LEU A 85 0.97 -2.58 -17.28
CA LEU A 85 0.38 -1.58 -16.37
C LEU A 85 -1.02 -1.08 -16.77
N PRO A 86 -1.31 -0.73 -18.05
CA PRO A 86 -2.65 -0.31 -18.46
C PRO A 86 -3.68 -1.44 -18.35
N VAL A 87 -3.27 -2.70 -18.53
CA VAL A 87 -4.15 -3.87 -18.35
C VAL A 87 -4.55 -4.03 -16.89
N ILE A 88 -3.60 -3.87 -15.96
CA ILE A 88 -3.89 -3.93 -14.52
C ILE A 88 -4.79 -2.75 -14.11
N ARG A 89 -4.52 -1.54 -14.63
CA ARG A 89 -5.33 -0.35 -14.34
C ARG A 89 -6.77 -0.49 -14.84
N THR A 90 -6.97 -1.04 -16.04
CA THR A 90 -8.32 -1.27 -16.58
C THR A 90 -9.06 -2.36 -15.82
N GLN A 91 -8.38 -3.42 -15.37
CA GLN A 91 -8.96 -4.44 -14.49
C GLN A 91 -9.39 -3.86 -13.13
N ALA A 92 -8.55 -3.02 -12.52
CA ALA A 92 -8.88 -2.36 -11.26
C ALA A 92 -10.11 -1.44 -11.40
N ILE A 93 -10.18 -0.64 -12.47
CA ILE A 93 -11.36 0.21 -12.76
C ILE A 93 -12.62 -0.64 -12.93
N LYS A 94 -12.52 -1.77 -13.65
CA LYS A 94 -13.66 -2.68 -13.85
C LYS A 94 -14.14 -3.30 -12.53
N ILE A 95 -13.21 -3.72 -11.66
CA ILE A 95 -13.54 -4.27 -10.34
C ILE A 95 -14.19 -3.19 -9.47
N GLN A 96 -13.65 -1.97 -9.47
CA GLN A 96 -14.21 -0.84 -8.74
C GLN A 96 -15.64 -0.54 -9.20
N LEU A 97 -15.88 -0.48 -10.51
CA LEU A 97 -17.21 -0.25 -11.08
C LEU A 97 -18.20 -1.37 -10.71
N MET A 98 -17.77 -2.63 -10.77
CA MET A 98 -18.57 -3.78 -10.34
C MET A 98 -18.91 -3.70 -8.85
N TYR A 99 -17.93 -3.38 -8.00
CA TYR A 99 -18.11 -3.22 -6.56
C TYR A 99 -19.07 -2.08 -6.23
N ASP A 100 -18.90 -0.91 -6.84
CA ASP A 100 -19.77 0.25 -6.64
C ASP A 100 -21.21 -0.04 -7.09
N SER A 101 -21.38 -0.74 -8.22
CA SER A 101 -22.71 -1.16 -8.69
C SER A 101 -23.37 -2.17 -7.74
N GLY A 102 -22.58 -3.09 -7.17
CA GLY A 102 -23.04 -4.06 -6.17
C GLY A 102 -23.44 -3.38 -4.87
N ARG A 103 -22.65 -2.41 -4.42
CA ARG A 103 -22.92 -1.60 -3.24
C ARG A 103 -24.22 -0.80 -3.41
N GLN A 104 -24.42 -0.13 -4.54
CA GLN A 104 -25.67 0.61 -4.80
C GLN A 104 -26.89 -0.31 -4.78
N LYS A 105 -26.80 -1.51 -5.38
CA LYS A 105 -27.89 -2.50 -5.34
C LYS A 105 -28.15 -3.00 -3.92
N ALA A 106 -27.11 -3.25 -3.15
CA ALA A 106 -27.24 -3.68 -1.75
C ALA A 106 -27.85 -2.58 -0.88
N GLU A 107 -27.48 -1.32 -1.09
CA GLU A 107 -28.07 -0.18 -0.39
C GLU A 107 -29.55 -0.02 -0.75
N ALA A 108 -29.91 -0.15 -2.04
CA ALA A 108 -31.30 -0.13 -2.48
C ALA A 108 -32.10 -1.28 -1.85
N LEU A 109 -31.56 -2.51 -1.88
CA LEU A 109 -32.20 -3.67 -1.28
C LEU A 109 -32.34 -3.52 0.24
N ALA A 110 -31.33 -2.97 0.92
CA ALA A 110 -31.38 -2.70 2.35
C ALA A 110 -32.44 -1.64 2.68
N GLN A 111 -32.61 -0.62 1.84
CA GLN A 111 -33.68 0.37 2.00
C GLN A 111 -35.06 -0.27 1.79
N ASP A 112 -35.21 -1.09 0.75
CA ASP A 112 -36.45 -1.82 0.47
C ASP A 112 -36.79 -2.80 1.61
N LEU A 113 -35.81 -3.53 2.12
CA LEU A 113 -35.96 -4.44 3.26
C LEU A 113 -36.29 -3.68 4.54
N ARG A 114 -35.68 -2.51 4.79
CA ARG A 114 -36.06 -1.65 5.93
C ARG A 114 -37.50 -1.16 5.82
N TRP A 115 -37.96 -0.82 4.62
CA TRP A 115 -39.37 -0.50 4.40
C TRP A 115 -40.25 -1.75 4.60
N LEU A 116 -39.81 -2.91 4.11
CA LEU A 116 -40.50 -4.19 4.26
C LEU A 116 -40.54 -4.71 5.70
N ASN A 117 -39.60 -4.31 6.55
CA ASN A 117 -39.54 -4.69 7.95
C ASN A 117 -40.38 -3.77 8.85
N ARG A 118 -40.83 -2.62 8.35
CA ARG A 118 -41.66 -1.68 9.11
C ARG A 118 -43.01 -2.34 9.47
N GLY A 119 -43.53 -2.09 10.67
CA GLY A 119 -44.82 -2.63 11.10
C GLY A 119 -45.96 -2.29 10.14
N TRP A 120 -46.91 -3.21 9.97
CA TRP A 120 -48.03 -3.05 9.01
C TRP A 120 -48.83 -1.77 9.25
N TYR A 121 -49.04 -1.41 10.52
CA TYR A 121 -49.76 -0.19 10.94
C TYR A 121 -49.04 1.10 10.51
N GLU A 122 -47.72 1.17 10.70
CA GLU A 122 -46.93 2.34 10.29
C GLU A 122 -46.90 2.51 8.77
N ARG A 123 -46.86 1.40 8.01
CA ARG A 123 -46.95 1.47 6.54
C ARG A 123 -48.32 1.96 6.09
N TRP A 124 -49.40 1.51 6.72
CA TRP A 124 -50.74 1.97 6.41
C TRP A 124 -50.88 3.47 6.70
N TYR A 125 -50.46 3.94 7.88
CA TYR A 125 -50.47 5.35 8.24
C TYR A 125 -49.66 6.21 7.25
N GLN A 126 -48.44 5.78 6.90
CA GLN A 126 -47.60 6.51 5.95
C GLN A 126 -48.20 6.53 4.54
N VAL A 127 -48.81 5.45 4.04
CA VAL A 127 -49.42 5.43 2.70
C VAL A 127 -50.66 6.34 2.63
N THR A 128 -51.42 6.42 3.72
CA THR A 128 -52.63 7.26 3.80
C THR A 128 -52.24 8.74 3.88
N PHE A 129 -51.28 9.10 4.74
CA PHE A 129 -50.94 10.50 5.05
C PHE A 129 -49.68 11.07 4.36
N THR A 130 -48.75 10.25 3.86
CA THR A 130 -47.49 10.68 3.24
C THR A 130 -47.29 10.08 1.84
N SER A 131 -46.98 10.94 0.86
CA SER A 131 -46.85 10.54 -0.55
C SER A 131 -45.53 9.82 -0.90
N LYS A 132 -44.62 9.61 0.06
CA LYS A 132 -43.25 9.11 -0.17
C LYS A 132 -43.07 7.62 0.18
N GLY A 133 -43.97 6.77 -0.29
CA GLY A 133 -43.83 5.32 -0.20
C GLY A 133 -43.62 4.69 -1.58
N PRO A 134 -42.79 3.63 -1.72
CA PRO A 134 -42.49 2.93 -2.98
C PRO A 134 -43.65 2.00 -3.40
N VAL A 135 -44.88 2.49 -3.32
CA VAL A 135 -46.08 1.70 -3.54
C VAL A 135 -46.76 2.20 -4.81
N SER A 136 -47.27 1.28 -5.62
CA SER A 136 -47.98 1.61 -6.85
C SER A 136 -49.13 2.59 -6.56
N TRP A 137 -49.28 3.61 -7.41
CA TRP A 137 -50.29 4.66 -7.23
C TRP A 137 -51.72 4.08 -7.15
N ARG A 138 -51.96 2.95 -7.83
CA ARG A 138 -53.22 2.19 -7.76
C ARG A 138 -53.56 1.78 -6.32
N TRP A 139 -52.60 1.19 -5.60
CA TRP A 139 -52.80 0.74 -4.23
C TRP A 139 -52.99 1.89 -3.23
N ARG A 140 -52.30 3.02 -3.47
CA ARG A 140 -52.51 4.23 -2.68
C ARG A 140 -53.95 4.75 -2.83
N SER A 141 -54.48 4.71 -4.05
CA SER A 141 -55.83 5.20 -4.33
C SER A 141 -56.90 4.28 -3.74
N THR A 142 -56.74 2.96 -3.86
CA THR A 142 -57.69 2.00 -3.26
C THR A 142 -57.72 2.11 -1.74
N LEU A 143 -56.58 2.23 -1.07
CA LEU A 143 -56.53 2.39 0.40
C LEU A 143 -57.19 3.69 0.87
N ARG A 144 -56.98 4.80 0.15
CA ARG A 144 -57.63 6.08 0.47
C ARG A 144 -59.15 6.02 0.27
N ILE A 145 -59.60 5.43 -0.82
CA ILE A 145 -61.04 5.24 -1.10
C ILE A 145 -61.66 4.36 -0.02
N LEU A 146 -61.01 3.25 0.35
CA LEU A 146 -61.49 2.36 1.40
C LEU A 146 -61.60 3.09 2.75
N SER A 147 -60.61 3.92 3.08
CA SER A 147 -60.63 4.73 4.29
C SER A 147 -61.78 5.74 4.31
N VAL A 148 -62.06 6.41 3.19
CA VAL A 148 -63.18 7.36 3.06
C VAL A 148 -64.52 6.63 3.17
N LEU A 149 -64.67 5.47 2.51
CA LEU A 149 -65.88 4.66 2.59
C LEU A 149 -66.15 4.19 4.02
N ALA A 150 -65.12 3.74 4.74
CA ALA A 150 -65.24 3.35 6.15
C ALA A 150 -65.71 4.53 7.02
N PHE A 151 -65.15 5.72 6.81
CA PHE A 151 -65.58 6.93 7.52
C PHE A 151 -67.04 7.31 7.21
N MET A 152 -67.45 7.19 5.95
CA MET A 152 -68.83 7.45 5.52
C MET A 152 -69.81 6.47 6.16
N ILE A 153 -69.46 5.18 6.23
CA ILE A 153 -70.29 4.16 6.89
C ILE A 153 -70.40 4.45 8.39
N LEU A 154 -69.31 4.83 9.05
CA LEU A 154 -69.34 5.18 10.47
C LEU A 154 -70.20 6.43 10.73
N ALA A 155 -70.05 7.48 9.91
CA ALA A 155 -70.89 8.68 10.00
C ALA A 155 -72.37 8.38 9.72
N TRP A 156 -72.65 7.47 8.79
CA TRP A 156 -74.00 6.98 8.54
C TRP A 156 -74.56 6.23 9.76
N MET A 157 -73.78 5.30 10.32
CA MET A 157 -74.21 4.54 11.50
C MET A 157 -74.44 5.45 12.70
N THR A 158 -73.60 6.47 12.92
CA THR A 158 -73.81 7.42 14.03
C THR A 158 -75.04 8.28 13.79
N THR A 159 -75.29 8.79 12.58
CA THR A 159 -76.50 9.56 12.29
C THR A 159 -77.76 8.71 12.46
N VAL A 160 -77.77 7.45 11.99
CA VAL A 160 -78.87 6.51 12.23
C VAL A 160 -79.06 6.23 13.72
N ALA A 161 -77.97 6.03 14.48
CA ALA A 161 -78.04 5.80 15.91
C ALA A 161 -78.58 7.02 16.67
N LEU A 162 -78.19 8.24 16.28
CA LEU A 162 -78.72 9.50 16.83
C LEU A 162 -80.20 9.68 16.48
N LEU A 163 -80.59 9.44 15.23
CA LEU A 163 -81.99 9.48 14.80
C LEU A 163 -82.84 8.42 15.54
N GLY A 164 -82.30 7.21 15.70
CA GLY A 164 -82.93 6.15 16.48
C GLY A 164 -83.09 6.50 17.96
N ALA A 165 -82.06 7.06 18.58
CA ALA A 165 -82.10 7.52 19.96
C ALA A 165 -83.11 8.66 20.15
N THR A 166 -83.14 9.64 19.24
CA THR A 166 -84.13 10.73 19.29
C THR A 166 -85.56 10.24 19.06
N HIS A 167 -85.76 9.25 18.18
CA HIS A 167 -87.08 8.65 17.95
C HIS A 167 -87.55 7.84 19.17
N ALA A 168 -86.68 7.01 19.75
CA ALA A 168 -86.98 6.27 20.98
C ALA A 168 -87.29 7.20 22.16
N HIS A 169 -86.55 8.30 22.29
CA HIS A 169 -86.78 9.29 23.34
C HIS A 169 -88.13 10.03 23.16
N ARG A 170 -88.55 10.30 21.91
CA ARG A 170 -89.86 10.86 21.60
C ARG A 170 -90.99 9.87 21.85
N GLN A 171 -90.85 8.61 21.46
CA GLN A 171 -91.86 7.58 21.74
C GLN A 171 -92.01 7.35 23.25
N ARG A 172 -90.92 7.35 24.02
CA ARG A 172 -90.97 7.19 25.48
C ARG A 172 -91.72 8.33 26.19
N LEU A 173 -91.70 9.54 25.65
CA LEU A 173 -92.52 10.67 26.14
C LEU A 173 -94.01 10.47 25.85
N VAL A 174 -94.37 9.96 24.67
CA VAL A 174 -95.77 9.69 24.27
C VAL A 174 -96.41 8.59 25.12
N TRP A 175 -95.64 7.58 25.54
CA TRP A 175 -96.12 6.54 26.46
C TRP A 175 -96.06 6.96 27.94
N GLY A 176 -95.27 7.98 28.29
CA GLY A 176 -95.20 8.55 29.64
C GLY A 176 -96.47 9.31 30.04
N GLU A 177 -97.19 9.91 29.09
CA GLU A 177 -98.48 10.59 29.34
C GLU A 177 -99.68 9.64 29.40
N ARG A 178 -99.51 8.35 29.04
CA ARG A 178 -100.59 7.35 29.03
C ARG A 178 -100.53 6.35 30.18
N LEU A 179 -99.62 6.52 31.12
CA LEU A 179 -99.63 5.78 32.38
C LEU A 179 -100.48 6.56 33.39
N PRO A 180 -101.70 6.10 33.75
CA PRO A 180 -102.41 6.67 34.87
C PRO A 180 -101.57 6.44 36.14
N SER A 181 -101.49 7.49 36.97
CA SER A 181 -100.91 7.47 38.31
C SER A 181 -101.47 6.36 39.19
#